data_AF-A0A1G6W8Y2-F1
#
_entry.id   AF-A0A1G6W8Y2-F1
#
_cell.length_a   1.000
_cell.length_b   1.000
_cell.length_c   1.000
_cell.angle_alpha   90.00
_cell.angle_beta   90.00
_cell.angle_gamma   90.00
#
_symmetry.space_group_name_H-M   'P 1'
#
loop_
_entity.id
_entity.type
_entity.pdbx_description
1 polymer ?
#
loop_
_entity_poly.entity_id
_entity_poly.type
_entity_poly.pdbx_seq_one_letter_code
_entity_poly.pdbx_strand_id
1 'polypeptide(L)'
;MRHPCREPNSLQPQISPDSIPNIGYMSFALEKLVNKAHADKSFKTLGEMSLDSLNGVSEKDADLLKEAFGIAAISDMGSNPFFLAAQSIYRASLENEYDPGPPPFWGQKFSSLSDDYFLNHPSDRFRTAFGGVLYRGRLDDTARVLVIGQDPSTDEAIARRAFVGSAGQRLQKFLNKVGITRSYTIMNTFAYSIKGQFDSEMRGISLEAPLKNFRDGLMDTILERNPIQAVLSFGAGARHAVEHWDNDNNIKVFHLVHPTAPESTTHPNWNDQLAEIADFIEPDDATMGDLTPYSGRWNKAVHMTDIPRYDLPYGTPSWHGTNGTNSRRDPADRIKNIIWESV
;
A
#
# COMPACT_ATOMS: atom_id res chain seq x y z
N MET A 1 27.71 -49.41 -22.34
CA MET A 1 28.25 -48.15 -22.91
C MET A 1 27.36 -47.02 -22.42
N ARG A 2 27.89 -46.15 -21.55
CA ARG A 2 27.16 -45.03 -20.95
C ARG A 2 27.20 -43.85 -21.90
N HIS A 3 26.05 -43.34 -22.32
CA HIS A 3 25.94 -42.03 -22.94
C HIS A 3 25.96 -40.95 -21.85
N PRO A 4 26.79 -39.89 -21.96
CA PRO A 4 26.76 -38.80 -21.01
C PRO A 4 25.62 -37.83 -21.34
N CYS A 5 24.78 -37.54 -20.35
CA CYS A 5 23.88 -36.39 -20.36
C CYS A 5 24.71 -35.10 -20.47
N ARG A 6 24.41 -34.26 -21.46
CA ARG A 6 24.89 -32.88 -21.52
C ARG A 6 24.04 -32.04 -20.57
N GLU A 7 24.69 -31.32 -19.65
CA GLU A 7 24.06 -30.28 -18.84
C GLU A 7 23.56 -29.12 -19.71
N PRO A 8 22.42 -28.48 -19.36
CA PRO A 8 22.00 -27.25 -20.00
C PRO A 8 22.84 -26.07 -19.48
N ASN A 9 23.60 -25.45 -20.38
CA ASN A 9 24.29 -24.18 -20.17
C ASN A 9 23.30 -23.10 -19.70
N SER A 10 23.35 -22.73 -18.42
CA SER A 10 22.67 -21.56 -17.88
C SER A 10 23.42 -20.29 -18.32
N LEU A 11 23.02 -19.70 -19.45
CA LEU A 11 23.38 -18.33 -19.79
C LEU A 11 22.57 -17.38 -18.89
N GLN A 12 22.98 -17.23 -17.63
CA GLN A 12 22.66 -16.03 -16.87
C GLN A 12 23.67 -14.95 -17.28
N PRO A 13 23.22 -13.76 -17.72
CA PRO A 13 24.14 -12.66 -17.91
C PRO A 13 24.73 -12.27 -16.55
N GLN A 14 26.02 -12.52 -16.36
CA GLN A 14 26.79 -11.95 -15.26
C GLN A 14 26.87 -10.44 -15.48
N ILE A 15 25.96 -9.69 -14.85
CA ILE A 15 26.11 -8.25 -14.71
C ILE A 15 27.19 -8.06 -13.63
N SER A 16 28.37 -7.57 -14.03
CA SER A 16 29.38 -7.20 -13.05
C SER A 16 28.86 -6.02 -12.22
N PRO A 17 29.12 -5.97 -10.89
CA PRO A 17 28.73 -4.86 -10.03
C PRO A 17 29.29 -3.50 -10.47
N ASP A 18 30.32 -3.50 -11.32
CA ASP A 18 31.06 -2.32 -11.75
C ASP A 18 30.61 -1.75 -13.10
N SER A 19 29.48 -2.23 -13.65
CA SER A 19 28.92 -1.71 -14.91
C SER A 19 27.82 -0.66 -14.71
N ILE A 20 27.92 0.14 -13.64
CA ILE A 20 27.09 1.34 -13.49
C ILE A 20 27.62 2.41 -14.46
N PRO A 21 26.79 2.93 -15.38
CA PRO A 21 27.24 3.97 -16.29
C PRO A 21 27.68 5.22 -15.54
N ASN A 22 28.78 5.78 -16.04
CA ASN A 22 29.52 6.94 -15.56
C ASN A 22 28.60 8.09 -15.05
N ILE A 23 28.91 8.59 -13.85
CA ILE A 23 28.18 9.58 -13.02
C ILE A 23 28.00 10.98 -13.69
N GLY A 24 28.48 11.15 -14.93
CA GLY A 24 28.45 12.42 -15.67
C GLY A 24 27.07 12.98 -16.00
N TYR A 25 26.00 12.17 -15.95
CA TYR A 25 24.63 12.67 -16.17
C TYR A 25 23.94 13.22 -14.91
N MET A 26 24.43 12.92 -13.71
CA MET A 26 23.82 13.40 -12.46
C MET A 26 24.27 14.79 -12.03
N SER A 27 25.48 15.23 -12.41
CA SER A 27 26.02 16.52 -11.93
C SER A 27 25.20 17.72 -12.42
N PHE A 28 24.73 17.70 -13.68
CA PHE A 28 23.97 18.82 -14.26
C PHE A 28 22.62 19.05 -13.58
N ALA A 29 21.97 17.99 -13.07
CA ALA A 29 20.71 18.13 -12.34
C ALA A 29 20.93 18.62 -10.90
N LEU A 30 22.01 18.18 -10.26
CA LEU A 30 22.37 18.59 -8.90
C LEU A 30 22.75 20.07 -8.82
N GLU A 31 23.39 20.64 -9.85
CA GLU A 31 23.71 22.08 -9.91
C GLU A 31 22.49 23.00 -9.78
N LYS A 32 21.26 22.50 -10.01
CA LYS A 32 20.03 23.26 -9.76
C LYS A 32 19.57 23.23 -8.31
N LEU A 33 19.89 22.15 -7.59
CA LEU A 33 19.42 21.88 -6.24
C LEU A 33 20.42 22.33 -5.17
N VAL A 34 21.71 22.16 -5.45
CA VAL A 34 22.82 22.48 -4.54
C VAL A 34 23.78 23.45 -5.19
N ASN A 35 24.52 24.19 -4.36
CA ASN A 35 25.58 25.05 -4.83
C ASN A 35 26.59 24.26 -5.68
N LYS A 36 27.09 24.87 -6.75
CA LYS A 36 28.00 24.22 -7.72
C LYS A 36 29.21 23.55 -7.08
N ALA A 37 29.70 24.06 -5.95
CA ALA A 37 30.80 23.49 -5.17
C ALA A 37 30.49 22.12 -4.53
N HIS A 38 29.25 21.65 -4.62
CA HIS A 38 28.77 20.41 -3.99
C HIS A 38 28.08 19.45 -4.99
N ALA A 39 27.98 19.82 -6.27
CA ALA A 39 27.22 19.06 -7.27
C ALA A 39 27.85 17.69 -7.64
N ASP A 40 29.09 17.45 -7.23
CA ASP A 40 29.83 16.20 -7.39
C ASP A 40 29.71 15.27 -6.16
N LYS A 41 29.10 15.73 -5.07
CA LYS A 41 28.95 14.96 -3.84
C LYS A 41 27.81 13.95 -3.93
N SER A 42 27.96 12.84 -3.21
CA SER A 42 26.89 11.84 -3.10
C SER A 42 25.66 12.38 -2.37
N PHE A 43 24.46 11.86 -2.66
CA PHE A 43 23.24 12.25 -1.93
C PHE A 43 23.32 12.05 -0.42
N LYS A 44 24.04 11.00 0.03
CA LYS A 44 24.25 10.77 1.45
C LYS A 44 25.04 11.93 2.07
N THR A 45 26.16 12.28 1.45
CA THR A 45 26.99 13.41 1.90
C THR A 45 26.20 14.71 1.85
N LEU A 46 25.44 14.96 0.78
CA LEU A 46 24.59 16.14 0.67
C LEU A 46 23.54 16.20 1.79
N GLY A 47 22.93 15.08 2.16
CA GLY A 47 21.95 15.03 3.25
C GLY A 47 22.51 15.43 4.61
N GLU A 48 23.80 15.22 4.85
CA GLU A 48 24.50 15.56 6.11
C GLU A 48 25.04 17.00 6.12
N MET A 49 24.97 17.71 5.00
CA MET A 49 25.46 19.09 4.87
C MET A 49 24.44 20.12 5.35
N SER A 50 24.96 21.29 5.75
CA SER A 50 24.17 22.45 6.15
C SER A 50 23.26 22.96 5.02
N LEU A 51 22.16 23.62 5.38
CA LEU A 51 21.15 24.07 4.42
C LEU A 51 21.64 25.14 3.45
N ASP A 52 22.65 25.93 3.82
CA ASP A 52 23.30 26.91 2.94
C ASP A 52 24.03 26.25 1.75
N SER A 53 24.18 24.92 1.78
CA SER A 53 24.63 24.14 0.64
C SER A 53 23.57 24.00 -0.47
N LEU A 54 22.30 24.24 -0.17
CA LEU A 54 21.22 24.31 -1.14
C LEU A 54 21.32 25.60 -1.96
N ASN A 55 21.04 25.51 -3.24
CA ASN A 55 21.06 26.67 -4.11
C ASN A 55 19.96 27.67 -3.69
N GLY A 56 20.35 28.92 -3.43
CA GLY A 56 19.43 29.99 -3.04
C GLY A 56 19.16 30.12 -1.54
N VAL A 57 19.77 29.30 -0.68
CA VAL A 57 19.72 29.44 0.78
C VAL A 57 20.99 30.12 1.25
N SER A 58 20.88 31.26 1.96
CA SER A 58 22.05 31.91 2.55
C SER A 58 22.43 31.26 3.89
N GLU A 59 23.67 31.45 4.34
CA GLU A 59 24.13 31.02 5.68
C GLU A 59 23.22 31.57 6.79
N LYS A 60 22.81 32.85 6.66
CA LYS A 60 21.87 33.48 7.59
C LYS A 60 20.51 32.77 7.61
N ASP A 61 19.98 32.36 6.46
CA ASP A 61 18.68 31.66 6.39
C ASP A 61 18.78 30.25 6.98
N ALA A 62 19.91 29.57 6.75
CA ALA A 62 20.21 28.28 7.38
C ALA A 62 20.26 28.39 8.91
N ASP A 63 20.93 29.43 9.43
CA ASP A 63 20.97 29.71 10.88
C ASP A 63 19.58 29.97 11.46
N LEU A 64 18.73 30.72 10.75
CA LEU A 64 17.36 30.98 11.18
C LEU A 64 16.51 29.69 11.22
N LEU A 65 16.65 28.81 10.22
CA LEU A 65 15.95 27.51 10.21
C LEU A 65 16.44 26.58 11.33
N LYS A 66 17.74 26.63 11.63
CA LYS A 66 18.32 25.91 12.75
C LYS A 66 17.80 26.45 14.09
N GLU A 67 17.75 27.76 14.27
CA GLU A 67 17.24 28.39 15.50
C GLU A 67 15.75 28.14 15.70
N ALA A 68 14.94 28.29 14.64
CA ALA A 68 13.49 28.19 14.74
C ALA A 68 12.99 26.74 14.82
N PHE A 69 13.59 25.82 14.06
CA PHE A 69 13.07 24.47 13.87
C PHE A 69 14.07 23.36 14.19
N GLY A 70 15.27 23.68 14.66
CA GLY A 70 16.32 22.70 14.93
C GLY A 70 16.90 22.04 13.68
N ILE A 71 16.70 22.64 12.50
CA ILE A 71 17.11 22.07 11.22
C ILE A 71 18.55 22.47 10.91
N ALA A 72 19.51 21.56 11.12
CA ALA A 72 20.93 21.82 10.91
C ALA A 72 21.46 21.28 9.58
N ALA A 73 20.82 20.26 9.01
CA ALA A 73 21.21 19.62 7.77
C ALA A 73 20.05 19.51 6.76
N ILE A 74 20.39 19.26 5.48
CA ILE A 74 19.41 19.04 4.41
C ILE A 74 18.45 17.89 4.74
N SER A 75 18.96 16.81 5.33
CA SER A 75 18.13 15.67 5.75
C SER A 75 17.18 16.02 6.91
N ASP A 76 17.58 16.91 7.82
CA ASP A 76 16.70 17.40 8.89
C ASP A 76 15.49 18.12 8.29
N MET A 77 15.70 18.96 7.26
CA MET A 77 14.60 19.69 6.61
C MET A 77 13.62 18.73 5.93
N GLY A 78 14.15 17.74 5.22
CA GLY A 78 13.34 16.73 4.52
C GLY A 78 12.58 15.77 5.44
N SER A 79 12.96 15.70 6.72
CA SER A 79 12.32 14.84 7.73
C SER A 79 11.63 15.62 8.85
N ASN A 80 11.67 16.95 8.82
CA ASN A 80 11.07 17.81 9.84
C ASN A 80 9.52 17.67 9.84
N PRO A 81 8.87 17.51 11.01
CA PRO A 81 7.42 17.32 11.10
C PRO A 81 6.59 18.42 10.44
N PHE A 82 7.00 19.69 10.52
CA PHE A 82 6.25 20.81 9.93
C PHE A 82 6.32 20.81 8.41
N PHE A 83 7.50 20.48 7.85
CA PHE A 83 7.70 20.38 6.41
C PHE A 83 6.97 19.17 5.83
N LEU A 84 6.97 18.05 6.56
CA LEU A 84 6.17 16.88 6.19
C LEU A 84 4.68 17.19 6.22
N ALA A 85 4.17 17.88 7.25
CA ALA A 85 2.78 18.31 7.31
C ALA A 85 2.41 19.24 6.15
N ALA A 86 3.25 20.23 5.83
CA ALA A 86 3.04 21.12 4.69
C ALA A 86 3.04 20.34 3.36
N GLN A 87 3.95 19.37 3.18
CA GLN A 87 3.97 18.50 2.01
C GLN A 87 2.70 17.64 1.93
N SER A 88 2.22 17.08 3.04
CA SER A 88 0.98 16.31 3.10
C SER A 88 -0.24 17.15 2.71
N ILE A 89 -0.35 18.38 3.25
CA ILE A 89 -1.41 19.32 2.87
C ILE A 89 -1.33 19.64 1.37
N TYR A 90 -0.13 19.94 0.86
CA TYR A 90 0.05 20.20 -0.56
C TYR A 90 -0.38 18.99 -1.41
N ARG A 91 0.08 17.77 -1.08
CA ARG A 91 -0.30 16.55 -1.80
C ARG A 91 -1.80 16.27 -1.74
N ALA A 92 -2.44 16.51 -0.60
CA ALA A 92 -3.88 16.40 -0.45
C ALA A 92 -4.62 17.43 -1.32
N SER A 93 -4.11 18.67 -1.39
CA SER A 93 -4.69 19.77 -2.19
C SER A 93 -4.57 19.58 -3.70
N LEU A 94 -3.63 18.76 -4.17
CA LEU A 94 -3.44 18.51 -5.60
C LEU A 94 -4.57 17.69 -6.23
N GLU A 95 -5.52 17.17 -5.44
CA GLU A 95 -6.63 16.33 -5.91
C GLU A 95 -6.15 15.28 -6.93
N ASN A 96 -4.96 14.70 -6.71
CA ASN A 96 -4.25 13.97 -7.77
C ASN A 96 -5.17 12.95 -8.45
N GLU A 97 -5.24 12.95 -9.78
CA GLU A 97 -5.99 11.95 -10.55
C GLU A 97 -5.40 10.53 -10.42
N TYR A 98 -4.30 10.38 -9.67
CA TYR A 98 -3.58 9.13 -9.46
C TYR A 98 -2.89 9.10 -8.09
N ASP A 99 -2.51 7.90 -7.64
CA ASP A 99 -1.65 7.72 -6.48
C ASP A 99 -0.17 7.78 -6.89
N PRO A 100 0.61 8.79 -6.43
CA PRO A 100 2.04 8.90 -6.72
C PRO A 100 2.89 7.81 -6.03
N GLY A 101 2.32 7.04 -5.10
CA GLY A 101 3.03 6.01 -4.37
C GLY A 101 3.48 6.43 -2.97
N PRO A 102 4.14 5.52 -2.24
CA PRO A 102 4.46 5.74 -0.85
C PRO A 102 5.50 6.88 -0.72
N PRO A 103 5.27 7.86 0.16
CA PRO A 103 6.32 8.79 0.57
C PRO A 103 7.56 8.03 1.08
N PRO A 104 8.77 8.63 1.08
CA PRO A 104 9.99 7.96 1.49
C PRO A 104 9.91 7.26 2.85
N PHE A 105 9.25 7.89 3.83
CA PHE A 105 8.99 7.28 5.14
C PHE A 105 8.28 5.93 5.02
N TRP A 106 7.16 5.89 4.29
CA TRP A 106 6.37 4.67 4.07
C TRP A 106 7.09 3.67 3.19
N GLY A 107 7.83 4.12 2.18
CA GLY A 107 8.68 3.25 1.36
C GLY A 107 9.67 2.47 2.24
N GLN A 108 10.37 3.17 3.14
CA GLN A 108 11.28 2.54 4.09
C GLN A 108 10.56 1.57 5.04
N LYS A 109 9.37 1.95 5.55
CA LYS A 109 8.61 1.07 6.45
C LYS A 109 8.12 -0.18 5.73
N PHE A 110 7.59 -0.06 4.51
CA PHE A 110 7.16 -1.21 3.73
C PHE A 110 8.31 -2.16 3.38
N SER A 111 9.54 -1.64 3.23
CA SER A 111 10.74 -2.44 2.99
C SER A 111 11.38 -3.03 4.25
N SER A 112 10.82 -2.83 5.46
CA SER A 112 11.44 -3.33 6.68
C SER A 112 11.31 -4.85 6.86
N LEU A 113 10.34 -5.49 6.20
CA LEU A 113 10.30 -6.93 6.02
C LEU A 113 10.85 -7.26 4.63
N SER A 114 11.97 -8.00 4.59
CA SER A 114 12.57 -8.42 3.32
C SER A 114 11.63 -9.35 2.56
N ASP A 115 11.54 -9.17 1.25
CA ASP A 115 10.86 -10.10 0.34
C ASP A 115 11.40 -11.54 0.49
N ASP A 116 12.66 -11.71 0.90
CA ASP A 116 13.28 -13.01 1.15
C ASP A 116 12.49 -13.88 2.14
N TYR A 117 11.79 -13.26 3.10
CA TYR A 117 10.90 -13.97 4.02
C TYR A 117 9.84 -14.76 3.25
N PHE A 118 9.24 -14.16 2.22
CA PHE A 118 8.20 -14.79 1.40
C PHE A 118 8.77 -15.68 0.31
N LEU A 119 9.89 -15.27 -0.32
CA LEU A 119 10.51 -16.01 -1.42
C LEU A 119 11.06 -17.37 -0.97
N ASN A 120 11.63 -17.43 0.23
CA ASN A 120 12.27 -18.63 0.76
C ASN A 120 11.44 -19.28 1.89
N HIS A 121 10.17 -18.90 2.03
CA HIS A 121 9.31 -19.44 3.08
C HIS A 121 9.11 -20.95 2.88
N PRO A 122 9.39 -21.81 3.88
CA PRO A 122 9.41 -23.27 3.72
C PRO A 122 8.05 -23.90 3.40
N SER A 123 6.95 -23.17 3.63
CA SER A 123 5.59 -23.66 3.34
C SER A 123 5.25 -23.64 1.83
N ASP A 124 6.02 -22.93 1.01
CA ASP A 124 5.71 -22.66 -0.39
C ASP A 124 4.31 -22.04 -0.61
N ARG A 125 3.66 -21.50 0.42
CA ARG A 125 2.27 -20.99 0.34
C ARG A 125 2.17 -19.62 -0.31
N PHE A 126 3.26 -18.92 -0.58
CA PHE A 126 3.23 -17.60 -1.20
C PHE A 126 3.43 -17.64 -2.72
N ARG A 127 2.74 -16.76 -3.44
CA ARG A 127 2.89 -16.57 -4.88
C ARG A 127 3.78 -15.36 -5.15
N THR A 128 5.08 -15.61 -5.25
CA THR A 128 6.10 -14.55 -5.27
C THR A 128 6.47 -14.02 -6.64
N ALA A 129 6.07 -14.71 -7.73
CA ALA A 129 6.48 -14.42 -9.10
C ALA A 129 6.18 -12.99 -9.59
N PHE A 130 5.20 -12.32 -8.98
CA PHE A 130 4.80 -10.97 -9.37
C PHE A 130 5.09 -9.92 -8.31
N GLY A 131 5.82 -10.22 -7.23
CA GLY A 131 6.11 -9.28 -6.15
C GLY A 131 4.92 -9.02 -5.20
N GLY A 132 5.22 -8.40 -4.05
CA GLY A 132 4.24 -8.08 -3.02
C GLY A 132 3.38 -6.86 -3.36
N VAL A 133 2.16 -6.83 -2.83
CA VAL A 133 1.22 -5.71 -2.89
C VAL A 133 0.57 -5.54 -1.52
N LEU A 134 0.97 -4.47 -0.83
CA LEU A 134 0.63 -4.27 0.57
C LEU A 134 -0.56 -3.34 0.79
N TYR A 135 -0.68 -2.25 0.02
CA TYR A 135 -1.58 -1.14 0.38
C TYR A 135 -2.41 -0.57 -0.78
N ARG A 136 -3.46 0.18 -0.43
CA ARG A 136 -4.20 1.13 -1.30
C ARG A 136 -4.71 2.29 -0.43
N GLY A 137 -4.86 3.49 -0.98
CA GLY A 137 -5.43 4.62 -0.27
C GLY A 137 -4.37 5.58 0.27
N ARG A 138 -4.72 6.30 1.34
CA ARG A 138 -3.95 7.45 1.85
C ARG A 138 -2.74 7.02 2.66
N LEU A 139 -1.63 7.71 2.43
CA LEU A 139 -0.36 7.61 3.17
C LEU A 139 0.19 9.02 3.50
N ASP A 140 -0.70 10.00 3.50
CA ASP A 140 -0.47 11.43 3.73
C ASP A 140 -1.05 11.90 5.07
N ASP A 141 -1.27 10.96 6.00
CA ASP A 141 -1.73 11.20 7.37
C ASP A 141 -3.21 11.66 7.48
N THR A 142 -4.00 11.48 6.40
CA THR A 142 -5.41 11.93 6.33
C THR A 142 -6.46 10.83 6.51
N ALA A 143 -6.06 9.56 6.68
CA ALA A 143 -7.03 8.47 6.77
C ALA A 143 -7.85 8.53 8.06
N ARG A 144 -9.14 8.21 7.99
CA ARG A 144 -10.02 8.01 9.16
C ARG A 144 -10.39 6.55 9.36
N VAL A 145 -10.24 5.72 8.34
CA VAL A 145 -10.54 4.28 8.40
C VAL A 145 -9.32 3.47 7.98
N LEU A 146 -8.91 2.54 8.84
CA LEU A 146 -7.93 1.52 8.47
C LEU A 146 -8.67 0.25 8.05
N VAL A 147 -8.45 -0.21 6.83
CA VAL A 147 -9.03 -1.44 6.31
C VAL A 147 -7.98 -2.53 6.25
N ILE A 148 -8.27 -3.68 6.87
CA ILE A 148 -7.39 -4.85 6.83
C ILE A 148 -7.98 -5.91 5.89
N GLY A 149 -7.24 -6.24 4.85
CA GLY A 149 -7.47 -7.32 3.91
C GLY A 149 -6.70 -8.59 4.24
N GLN A 150 -6.92 -9.63 3.42
CA GLN A 150 -6.19 -10.88 3.56
C GLN A 150 -4.90 -10.86 2.72
N ASP A 151 -5.03 -10.90 1.39
CA ASP A 151 -3.91 -11.03 0.46
C ASP A 151 -4.30 -10.51 -0.94
N PRO A 152 -3.34 -10.09 -1.78
CA PRO A 152 -3.63 -9.63 -3.13
C PRO A 152 -3.96 -10.77 -4.10
N SER A 153 -4.53 -10.43 -5.26
CA SER A 153 -4.72 -11.33 -6.39
C SER A 153 -4.12 -10.71 -7.68
N THR A 154 -4.61 -11.12 -8.85
CA THR A 154 -4.04 -10.76 -10.14
C THR A 154 -4.24 -9.29 -10.51
N ASP A 155 -5.40 -8.69 -10.21
CA ASP A 155 -5.63 -7.27 -10.51
C ASP A 155 -4.74 -6.37 -9.64
N GLU A 156 -4.53 -6.76 -8.39
CA GLU A 156 -3.65 -6.08 -7.44
C GLU A 156 -2.19 -6.22 -7.87
N ALA A 157 -1.77 -7.40 -8.33
CA ALA A 157 -0.43 -7.64 -8.87
C ALA A 157 -0.12 -6.77 -10.09
N ILE A 158 -1.13 -6.43 -10.91
CA ILE A 158 -0.97 -5.54 -12.06
C ILE A 158 -0.98 -4.07 -11.60
N ALA A 159 -1.99 -3.67 -10.82
CA ALA A 159 -2.17 -2.28 -10.38
C ALA A 159 -1.18 -1.83 -9.30
N ARG A 160 -0.49 -2.77 -8.65
CA ARG A 160 0.41 -2.52 -7.51
C ARG A 160 -0.29 -1.86 -6.32
N ARG A 161 -1.59 -2.11 -6.17
CA ARG A 161 -2.43 -1.63 -5.08
C ARG A 161 -3.39 -2.71 -4.62
N ALA A 162 -3.65 -2.79 -3.31
CA ALA A 162 -4.53 -3.78 -2.71
C ALA A 162 -6.00 -3.54 -3.13
N PHE A 163 -6.84 -4.59 -3.14
CA PHE A 163 -8.28 -4.49 -3.43
C PHE A 163 -8.60 -3.62 -4.67
N VAL A 164 -8.14 -4.03 -5.84
CA VAL A 164 -8.46 -3.35 -7.11
C VAL A 164 -9.48 -4.15 -7.92
N GLY A 165 -9.53 -5.46 -7.75
CA GLY A 165 -10.49 -6.32 -8.43
C GLY A 165 -11.93 -6.21 -7.91
N SER A 166 -12.74 -7.23 -8.22
CA SER A 166 -14.16 -7.28 -7.85
C SER A 166 -14.40 -7.11 -6.35
N ALA A 167 -13.51 -7.68 -5.52
CA ALA A 167 -13.60 -7.53 -4.06
C ALA A 167 -13.44 -6.07 -3.64
N GLY A 168 -12.49 -5.37 -4.26
CA GLY A 168 -12.18 -3.98 -3.97
C GLY A 168 -13.26 -3.01 -4.39
N GLN A 169 -13.94 -3.28 -5.50
CA GLN A 169 -15.05 -2.46 -5.98
C GLN A 169 -16.31 -2.62 -5.10
N ARG A 170 -16.54 -3.81 -4.54
CA ARG A 170 -17.59 -4.03 -3.52
C ARG A 170 -17.25 -3.35 -2.19
N LEU A 171 -15.99 -3.47 -1.76
CA LEU A 171 -15.47 -2.80 -0.58
C LEU A 171 -15.56 -1.28 -0.74
N GLN A 172 -15.19 -0.73 -1.90
CA GLN A 172 -15.32 0.70 -2.16
C GLN A 172 -16.78 1.15 -2.08
N LYS A 173 -17.71 0.35 -2.63
CA LYS A 173 -19.14 0.66 -2.52
C LYS A 173 -19.60 0.65 -1.07
N PHE A 174 -19.10 -0.27 -0.25
CA PHE A 174 -19.36 -0.30 1.20
C PHE A 174 -18.84 0.96 1.90
N LEU A 175 -17.58 1.35 1.65
CA LEU A 175 -17.01 2.58 2.22
C LEU A 175 -17.86 3.81 1.84
N ASN A 176 -18.27 3.92 0.56
CA ASN A 176 -19.14 5.00 0.11
C ASN A 176 -20.49 5.03 0.83
N LYS A 177 -21.06 3.87 1.18
CA LYS A 177 -22.34 3.79 1.92
C LYS A 177 -22.24 4.36 3.33
N VAL A 178 -21.08 4.23 3.98
CA VAL A 178 -20.78 4.83 5.29
C VAL A 178 -20.12 6.21 5.16
N GLY A 179 -20.20 6.83 3.98
CA GLY A 179 -19.74 8.19 3.74
C GLY A 179 -18.22 8.35 3.57
N ILE A 180 -17.47 7.25 3.44
CA ILE A 180 -16.01 7.27 3.23
C ILE A 180 -15.70 7.01 1.76
N THR A 181 -15.16 8.03 1.08
CA THR A 181 -14.83 7.98 -0.36
C THR A 181 -13.33 8.10 -0.60
N ARG A 182 -12.58 8.72 0.31
CA ARG A 182 -11.14 8.94 0.19
C ARG A 182 -10.37 8.71 1.48
N SER A 183 -10.95 9.00 2.65
CA SER A 183 -10.22 8.99 3.94
C SER A 183 -10.02 7.59 4.51
N TYR A 184 -9.34 6.73 3.77
CA TYR A 184 -9.00 5.38 4.19
C TYR A 184 -7.57 5.00 3.79
N THR A 185 -7.00 4.09 4.58
CA THR A 185 -5.82 3.31 4.22
C THR A 185 -6.20 1.84 4.25
N ILE A 186 -5.91 1.12 3.18
CA ILE A 186 -6.11 -0.32 3.09
C ILE A 186 -4.76 -1.01 3.16
N MET A 187 -4.67 -2.06 3.97
CA MET A 187 -3.51 -2.93 4.08
C MET A 187 -3.89 -4.41 4.04
N ASN A 188 -3.07 -5.27 3.44
CA ASN A 188 -3.26 -6.72 3.50
C ASN A 188 -2.54 -7.36 4.69
N THR A 189 -3.09 -8.46 5.20
CA THR A 189 -2.45 -9.35 6.17
C THR A 189 -1.15 -9.94 5.62
N PHE A 190 -1.16 -10.30 4.33
CA PHE A 190 0.00 -10.79 3.59
C PHE A 190 0.27 -9.89 2.39
N ALA A 191 1.52 -9.46 2.22
CA ALA A 191 1.93 -8.72 1.02
C ALA A 191 1.86 -9.60 -0.24
N TYR A 192 1.94 -10.93 -0.11
CA TYR A 192 1.90 -11.85 -1.23
C TYR A 192 0.62 -12.66 -1.24
N SER A 193 0.10 -12.90 -2.45
CA SER A 193 -1.05 -13.77 -2.68
C SER A 193 -0.77 -15.18 -2.15
N ILE A 194 -1.72 -15.78 -1.43
CA ILE A 194 -1.55 -17.12 -0.87
C ILE A 194 -1.98 -18.20 -1.87
N LYS A 195 -1.42 -19.40 -1.73
CA LYS A 195 -1.86 -20.62 -2.42
C LYS A 195 -2.87 -21.32 -1.53
N GLY A 196 -4.05 -21.63 -2.07
CA GLY A 196 -5.12 -22.28 -1.31
C GLY A 196 -5.94 -21.29 -0.48
N GLN A 197 -6.55 -21.80 0.60
CA GLN A 197 -7.39 -21.02 1.51
C GLN A 197 -6.60 -20.60 2.76
N PHE A 198 -7.16 -19.68 3.54
CA PHE A 198 -6.65 -19.34 4.86
C PHE A 198 -7.03 -20.43 5.88
N ASP A 199 -6.23 -21.51 5.91
CA ASP A 199 -6.40 -22.70 6.75
C ASP A 199 -5.55 -22.63 8.04
N SER A 200 -5.43 -23.74 8.77
CA SER A 200 -4.66 -23.81 10.03
C SER A 200 -3.17 -23.53 9.84
N GLU A 201 -2.58 -23.92 8.71
CA GLU A 201 -1.18 -23.63 8.41
C GLU A 201 -1.01 -22.11 8.21
N MET A 202 -1.88 -21.49 7.42
CA MET A 202 -1.82 -20.03 7.20
C MET A 202 -2.12 -19.22 8.47
N ARG A 203 -2.93 -19.74 9.41
CA ARG A 203 -3.08 -19.14 10.74
C ARG A 203 -1.76 -19.13 11.50
N GLY A 204 -1.04 -20.25 11.53
CA GLY A 204 0.30 -20.33 12.11
C GLY A 204 1.26 -19.32 11.48
N ILE A 205 1.35 -19.32 10.15
CA ILE A 205 2.22 -18.40 9.39
C ILE A 205 1.86 -16.93 9.68
N SER A 206 0.57 -16.59 9.77
CA SER A 206 0.13 -15.21 10.03
C SER A 206 0.60 -14.64 11.37
N LEU A 207 1.01 -15.50 12.31
CA LEU A 207 1.49 -15.16 13.65
C LEU A 207 2.99 -15.39 13.82
N GLU A 208 3.72 -15.77 12.77
CA GLU A 208 5.18 -15.84 12.83
C GLU A 208 5.77 -14.45 13.10
N ALA A 209 6.74 -14.40 14.01
CA ALA A 209 7.27 -13.14 14.53
C ALA A 209 7.71 -12.13 13.45
N PRO A 210 8.43 -12.51 12.36
CA PRO A 210 8.81 -11.55 11.33
C PRO A 210 7.61 -10.86 10.66
N LEU A 211 6.60 -11.64 10.28
CA LEU A 211 5.41 -11.12 9.62
C LEU A 211 4.50 -10.37 10.59
N LYS A 212 4.25 -10.93 11.78
CA LYS A 212 3.41 -10.32 12.81
C LYS A 212 3.98 -8.97 13.24
N ASN A 213 5.25 -8.92 13.62
CA ASN A 213 5.88 -7.68 14.09
C ASN A 213 5.89 -6.60 13.01
N PHE A 214 6.12 -6.99 11.76
CA PHE A 214 6.03 -6.06 10.63
C PHE A 214 4.62 -5.50 10.47
N ARG A 215 3.60 -6.36 10.44
CA ARG A 215 2.21 -5.95 10.26
C ARG A 215 1.71 -5.11 11.42
N ASP A 216 1.98 -5.52 12.65
CA ASP A 216 1.59 -4.81 13.87
C ASP A 216 2.26 -3.44 13.92
N GLY A 217 3.57 -3.36 13.63
CA GLY A 217 4.27 -2.08 13.56
C GLY A 217 3.71 -1.13 12.49
N LEU A 218 3.22 -1.65 11.36
CA LEU A 218 2.54 -0.84 10.34
C LEU A 218 1.16 -0.37 10.83
N MET A 219 0.37 -1.22 11.47
CA MET A 219 -0.93 -0.82 12.02
C MET A 219 -0.76 0.25 13.11
N ASP A 220 0.20 0.07 14.02
CA ASP A 220 0.58 1.05 15.04
C ASP A 220 0.96 2.38 14.42
N THR A 221 1.83 2.36 13.40
CA THR A 221 2.27 3.57 12.70
C THR A 221 1.11 4.29 12.00
N ILE A 222 0.16 3.54 11.42
CA ILE A 222 -1.03 4.14 10.80
C ILE A 222 -1.89 4.82 11.86
N LEU A 223 -2.16 4.16 12.99
CA LEU A 223 -2.93 4.74 14.09
C LEU A 223 -2.27 6.00 14.67
N GLU A 224 -0.95 5.98 14.86
CA GLU A 224 -0.22 7.11 15.45
C GLU A 224 -0.26 8.35 14.54
N ARG A 225 -0.17 8.15 13.23
CA ARG A 225 -0.02 9.24 12.27
C ARG A 225 -1.34 9.80 11.76
N ASN A 226 -2.42 9.03 11.82
CA ASN A 226 -3.69 9.37 11.19
C ASN A 226 -4.79 9.50 12.26
N PRO A 227 -5.83 10.32 12.01
CA PRO A 227 -7.01 10.39 12.87
C PRO A 227 -7.95 9.18 12.66
N ILE A 228 -7.42 7.95 12.81
CA ILE A 228 -8.20 6.72 12.62
C ILE A 228 -9.30 6.63 13.68
N GLN A 229 -10.54 6.46 13.23
CA GLN A 229 -11.70 6.26 14.06
C GLN A 229 -11.98 4.77 14.22
N ALA A 230 -11.91 3.99 13.13
CA ALA A 230 -12.22 2.57 13.17
C ALA A 230 -11.30 1.73 12.28
N VAL A 231 -11.15 0.46 12.68
CA VAL A 231 -10.54 -0.59 11.87
C VAL A 231 -11.63 -1.49 11.30
N LEU A 232 -11.61 -1.70 9.98
CA LEU A 232 -12.51 -2.63 9.29
C LEU A 232 -11.71 -3.82 8.76
N SER A 233 -11.91 -5.01 9.31
CA SER A 233 -11.26 -6.22 8.78
C SER A 233 -12.21 -6.98 7.85
N PHE A 234 -11.72 -7.45 6.70
CA PHE A 234 -12.53 -8.21 5.73
C PHE A 234 -12.02 -9.64 5.55
N GLY A 235 -12.78 -10.61 6.05
CA GLY A 235 -12.48 -12.04 5.92
C GLY A 235 -11.66 -12.64 7.07
N ALA A 236 -11.47 -13.96 7.01
CA ALA A 236 -10.92 -14.72 8.13
C ALA A 236 -9.44 -14.39 8.42
N GLY A 237 -8.61 -14.19 7.39
CA GLY A 237 -7.20 -13.83 7.61
C GLY A 237 -7.04 -12.44 8.21
N ALA A 238 -7.80 -11.46 7.72
CA ALA A 238 -7.81 -10.10 8.26
C ALA A 238 -8.30 -10.08 9.72
N ARG A 239 -9.41 -10.76 10.00
CA ARG A 239 -9.92 -10.89 11.38
C ARG A 239 -8.88 -11.53 12.29
N HIS A 240 -8.27 -12.64 11.86
CA HIS A 240 -7.25 -13.33 12.65
C HIS A 240 -6.04 -12.45 12.96
N ALA A 241 -5.60 -11.66 11.98
CA ALA A 241 -4.51 -10.70 12.15
C ALA A 241 -4.84 -9.64 13.20
N VAL A 242 -6.04 -9.06 13.14
CA VAL A 242 -6.47 -8.00 14.07
C VAL A 242 -6.75 -8.55 15.48
N GLU A 243 -7.36 -9.74 15.60
CA GLU A 243 -7.61 -10.39 16.91
C GLU A 243 -6.31 -10.77 17.67
N HIS A 244 -5.17 -10.81 16.99
CA HIS A 244 -3.86 -11.10 17.59
C HIS A 244 -2.90 -9.90 17.52
N TRP A 245 -3.41 -8.71 17.25
CA TRP A 245 -2.61 -7.49 17.32
C TRP A 245 -2.48 -7.04 18.77
N ASP A 246 -1.24 -6.95 19.26
CA ASP A 246 -0.99 -6.76 20.70
C ASP A 246 -1.26 -5.33 21.18
N ASN A 247 -1.36 -4.37 20.26
CA ASN A 247 -1.42 -2.94 20.54
C ASN A 247 -2.64 -2.30 19.87
N ASP A 248 -3.80 -2.93 19.99
CA ASP A 248 -5.05 -2.44 19.39
C ASP A 248 -5.46 -1.04 19.86
N ASN A 249 -4.80 -0.47 20.88
CA ASN A 249 -5.10 0.83 21.48
C ASN A 249 -6.59 1.01 21.85
N ASN A 250 -7.30 -0.10 22.08
CA ASN A 250 -8.77 -0.15 22.20
C ASN A 250 -9.51 0.53 21.03
N ILE A 251 -8.91 0.59 19.84
CA ILE A 251 -9.57 1.12 18.64
C ILE A 251 -10.82 0.29 18.33
N LYS A 252 -11.89 0.93 17.86
CA LYS A 252 -13.10 0.21 17.47
C LYS A 252 -12.81 -0.63 16.23
N VAL A 253 -12.98 -1.95 16.37
CA VAL A 253 -12.82 -2.91 15.26
C VAL A 253 -14.17 -3.46 14.83
N PHE A 254 -14.42 -3.47 13.52
CA PHE A 254 -15.56 -4.17 12.91
C PHE A 254 -15.06 -5.32 12.03
N HIS A 255 -15.62 -6.52 12.25
CA HIS A 255 -15.27 -7.71 11.50
C HIS A 255 -16.32 -8.01 10.45
N LEU A 256 -15.94 -7.78 9.19
CA LEU A 256 -16.80 -7.92 8.03
C LEU A 256 -16.44 -9.20 7.27
N VAL A 257 -17.47 -9.86 6.74
CA VAL A 257 -17.31 -11.00 5.83
C VAL A 257 -16.62 -10.53 4.55
N HIS A 258 -15.73 -11.37 4.01
CA HIS A 258 -14.97 -11.04 2.80
C HIS A 258 -15.90 -10.68 1.62
N PRO A 259 -15.60 -9.65 0.81
CA PRO A 259 -16.50 -9.18 -0.25
C PRO A 259 -16.84 -10.21 -1.33
N THR A 260 -16.02 -11.27 -1.48
CA THR A 260 -16.25 -12.36 -2.46
C THR A 260 -16.91 -13.61 -1.88
N ALA A 261 -17.26 -13.61 -0.60
CA ALA A 261 -18.05 -14.69 -0.02
C ALA A 261 -19.48 -14.70 -0.59
N PRO A 262 -20.23 -15.81 -0.41
CA PRO A 262 -21.63 -15.89 -0.87
C PRO A 262 -22.51 -14.78 -0.28
N GLU A 263 -23.46 -14.25 -1.06
CA GLU A 263 -24.38 -13.20 -0.62
C GLU A 263 -25.15 -13.58 0.65
N SER A 264 -25.48 -14.86 0.81
CA SER A 264 -26.16 -15.42 1.99
C SER A 264 -25.38 -15.20 3.29
N THR A 265 -24.08 -14.96 3.19
CA THR A 265 -23.19 -14.71 4.33
C THR A 265 -22.77 -13.25 4.39
N THR A 266 -22.46 -12.63 3.25
CA THR A 266 -21.99 -11.24 3.21
C THR A 266 -23.10 -10.23 3.52
N HIS A 267 -24.29 -10.35 2.90
CA HIS A 267 -25.34 -9.34 3.06
C HIS A 267 -25.84 -9.21 4.50
N PRO A 268 -26.19 -10.30 5.23
CA PRO A 268 -26.61 -10.17 6.61
C PRO A 268 -25.54 -9.53 7.49
N ASN A 269 -24.29 -10.02 7.42
CA ASN A 269 -23.20 -9.50 8.23
C ASN A 269 -22.87 -8.03 7.97
N TRP A 270 -22.93 -7.58 6.71
CA TRP A 270 -22.71 -6.19 6.36
C TRP A 270 -23.88 -5.31 6.80
N ASN A 271 -25.12 -5.76 6.58
CA ASN A 271 -26.33 -5.03 6.98
C ASN A 271 -26.41 -4.83 8.50
N ASP A 272 -26.07 -5.87 9.28
CA ASP A 272 -26.13 -5.85 10.75
C ASP A 272 -25.17 -4.81 11.36
N GLN A 273 -24.08 -4.47 10.67
CA GLN A 273 -23.05 -3.53 11.15
C GLN A 273 -23.11 -2.16 10.47
N LEU A 274 -23.85 -2.02 9.37
CA LEU A 274 -23.78 -0.84 8.49
C LEU A 274 -24.14 0.46 9.23
N ALA A 275 -25.20 0.44 10.04
CA ALA A 275 -25.64 1.61 10.80
C ALA A 275 -24.63 1.98 11.90
N GLU A 276 -24.16 1.01 12.68
CA GLU A 276 -23.19 1.27 13.74
C GLU A 276 -21.87 1.82 13.19
N ILE A 277 -21.41 1.32 12.04
CA ILE A 277 -20.20 1.83 11.38
C ILE A 277 -20.42 3.27 10.92
N ALA A 278 -21.56 3.57 10.30
CA ALA A 278 -21.89 4.92 9.85
C ALA A 278 -22.04 5.92 10.99
N ASP A 279 -22.56 5.50 12.15
CA ASP A 279 -22.67 6.33 13.34
C ASP A 279 -21.30 6.58 14.00
N PHE A 280 -20.37 5.63 13.88
CA PHE A 280 -19.06 5.72 14.51
C PHE A 280 -18.05 6.54 13.69
N ILE A 281 -18.19 6.56 12.36
CA ILE A 281 -17.22 7.17 11.44
C ILE A 281 -17.74 8.50 10.91
N GLU A 282 -16.90 9.53 10.95
CA GLU A 282 -17.20 10.82 10.34
C GLU A 282 -17.08 10.74 8.81
N PRO A 283 -18.15 11.04 8.05
CA PRO A 283 -18.13 10.93 6.59
C PRO A 283 -17.22 12.01 5.97
N ASP A 284 -16.67 11.73 4.79
CA ASP A 284 -15.89 12.69 4.00
C ASP A 284 -16.72 13.91 3.59
N ASP A 285 -18.03 13.72 3.48
CA ASP A 285 -19.02 14.76 3.21
C ASP A 285 -20.29 14.36 3.94
N ALA A 286 -20.82 15.27 4.77
CA ALA A 286 -22.02 15.02 5.57
C ALA A 286 -23.29 14.76 4.74
N THR A 287 -23.27 15.07 3.45
CA THR A 287 -24.34 14.76 2.50
C THR A 287 -24.16 13.40 1.82
N MET A 288 -22.99 12.78 1.97
CA MET A 288 -22.70 11.45 1.48
C MET A 288 -23.10 10.38 2.51
N GLY A 289 -23.64 9.26 2.00
CA GLY A 289 -24.06 8.13 2.80
C GLY A 289 -25.30 7.50 2.20
N ASP A 290 -25.35 6.17 2.22
CA ASP A 290 -26.51 5.40 1.76
C ASP A 290 -26.59 4.13 2.59
N LEU A 291 -27.39 4.15 3.64
CA LEU A 291 -27.58 3.00 4.52
C LEU A 291 -28.64 2.02 4.01
N THR A 292 -29.07 2.12 2.74
CA THR A 292 -29.97 1.14 2.14
C THR A 292 -29.36 -0.27 2.25
N PRO A 293 -30.03 -1.23 2.92
CA PRO A 293 -29.47 -2.56 3.12
C PRO A 293 -29.19 -3.30 1.81
N TYR A 294 -28.14 -4.11 1.80
CA TYR A 294 -27.82 -5.05 0.72
C TYR A 294 -28.91 -6.12 0.60
N SER A 295 -29.33 -6.41 -0.63
CA SER A 295 -30.34 -7.42 -0.93
C SER A 295 -30.16 -8.01 -2.33
N GLY A 296 -30.82 -9.13 -2.62
CA GLY A 296 -30.75 -9.77 -3.93
C GLY A 296 -29.39 -10.41 -4.25
N ARG A 297 -29.06 -10.53 -5.54
CA ARG A 297 -27.78 -11.04 -6.03
C ARG A 297 -26.77 -9.91 -6.19
N TRP A 298 -25.47 -10.22 -6.19
CA TRP A 298 -24.46 -9.23 -6.55
C TRP A 298 -24.75 -8.60 -7.92
N ASN A 299 -24.84 -7.27 -7.95
CA ASN A 299 -25.13 -6.48 -9.14
C ASN A 299 -24.10 -5.34 -9.23
N LYS A 300 -23.46 -5.19 -10.39
CA LYS A 300 -22.40 -4.19 -10.58
C LYS A 300 -22.90 -2.76 -10.36
N ALA A 301 -24.09 -2.42 -10.85
CA ALA A 301 -24.64 -1.07 -10.75
C ALA A 301 -25.06 -0.70 -9.32
N VAL A 302 -25.48 -1.68 -8.51
CA VAL A 302 -26.03 -1.42 -7.17
C VAL A 302 -24.99 -1.65 -6.08
N HIS A 303 -24.13 -2.66 -6.23
CA HIS A 303 -23.27 -3.17 -5.17
C HIS A 303 -21.77 -2.97 -5.43
N MET A 304 -21.40 -2.33 -6.53
CA MET A 304 -20.02 -2.04 -6.86
C MET A 304 -19.89 -0.58 -7.28
N THR A 305 -18.69 -0.05 -7.13
CA THR A 305 -18.27 1.21 -7.72
C THR A 305 -16.84 1.04 -8.19
N ASP A 306 -16.46 1.79 -9.21
CA ASP A 306 -15.10 1.76 -9.73
C ASP A 306 -14.11 2.19 -8.65
N ILE A 307 -12.90 1.65 -8.74
CA ILE A 307 -11.80 2.08 -7.89
C ILE A 307 -11.45 3.52 -8.23
N PRO A 308 -11.42 4.44 -7.26
CA PRO A 308 -11.13 5.83 -7.54
C PRO A 308 -9.76 5.99 -8.18
N ARG A 309 -9.65 6.89 -9.15
CA ARG A 309 -8.41 7.02 -9.92
C ARG A 309 -7.22 7.49 -9.06
N TYR A 310 -7.49 8.31 -8.05
CA TYR A 310 -6.52 8.75 -7.04
C TYR A 310 -5.95 7.63 -6.14
N ASP A 311 -6.45 6.41 -6.26
CA ASP A 311 -5.92 5.22 -5.59
C ASP A 311 -5.07 4.34 -6.50
N LEU A 312 -5.01 4.64 -7.80
CA LEU A 312 -4.27 3.85 -8.79
C LEU A 312 -3.05 4.60 -9.28
N PRO A 313 -1.93 3.91 -9.59
CA PRO A 313 -0.76 4.57 -10.15
C PRO A 313 -1.05 5.30 -11.45
N TYR A 314 -0.26 6.35 -11.72
CA TYR A 314 -0.26 7.03 -13.01
C TYR A 314 -0.06 6.03 -14.16
N GLY A 315 -0.82 6.20 -15.24
CA GLY A 315 -0.74 5.34 -16.43
C GLY A 315 -1.51 4.01 -16.33
N THR A 316 -2.10 3.68 -15.18
CA THR A 316 -3.06 2.55 -15.11
C THR A 316 -4.21 2.80 -16.09
N PRO A 317 -4.54 1.87 -17.01
CA PRO A 317 -5.63 2.06 -17.98
C PRO A 317 -6.95 2.42 -17.29
N SER A 318 -7.79 3.21 -17.95
CA SER A 318 -9.05 3.71 -17.39
C SER A 318 -10.02 2.60 -16.99
N TRP A 319 -9.97 1.45 -17.68
CA TRP A 319 -10.82 0.31 -17.42
C TRP A 319 -10.32 -0.60 -16.28
N HIS A 320 -9.04 -0.53 -15.91
CA HIS A 320 -8.51 -1.39 -14.84
C HIS A 320 -8.99 -0.87 -13.49
N GLY A 321 -9.58 -1.75 -12.68
CA GLY A 321 -10.32 -1.36 -11.47
C GLY A 321 -11.78 -0.98 -11.71
N THR A 322 -12.32 -1.25 -12.89
CA THR A 322 -13.74 -1.05 -13.23
C THR A 322 -14.40 -2.37 -13.59
N ASN A 323 -15.72 -2.45 -13.40
CA ASN A 323 -16.56 -3.55 -13.89
C ASN A 323 -16.14 -4.97 -13.44
N GLY A 324 -15.52 -5.10 -12.28
CA GLY A 324 -15.04 -6.37 -11.72
C GLY A 324 -13.59 -6.69 -12.07
N THR A 325 -13.27 -7.98 -12.12
CA THR A 325 -11.91 -8.47 -12.33
C THR A 325 -11.66 -8.79 -13.79
N ASN A 326 -10.61 -8.18 -14.34
CA ASN A 326 -10.24 -8.26 -15.76
C ASN A 326 -8.89 -8.96 -15.97
N SER A 327 -8.43 -9.69 -14.94
CA SER A 327 -7.24 -10.52 -15.03
C SER A 327 -7.48 -11.89 -14.42
N ARG A 328 -6.72 -12.88 -14.89
CA ARG A 328 -6.72 -14.22 -14.33
C ARG A 328 -5.34 -14.86 -14.45
N ARG A 329 -5.05 -15.82 -13.59
CA ARG A 329 -3.87 -16.68 -13.76
C ARG A 329 -4.08 -17.54 -15.01
N ASP A 330 -3.04 -17.63 -15.83
CA ASP A 330 -3.08 -18.49 -17.00
C ASP A 330 -3.24 -19.96 -16.57
N PRO A 331 -4.24 -20.70 -17.07
CA PRO A 331 -4.37 -22.13 -16.80
C PRO A 331 -3.14 -22.94 -17.24
N ALA A 332 -2.39 -22.50 -18.25
CA ALA A 332 -1.19 -23.17 -18.74
C ALA A 332 0.01 -22.98 -17.80
N ASP A 333 0.14 -21.81 -17.15
CA ASP A 333 1.13 -21.55 -16.12
C ASP A 333 0.58 -20.57 -15.06
N ARG A 334 -0.01 -21.13 -14.00
CA ARG A 334 -0.60 -20.34 -12.91
C ARG A 334 0.44 -19.65 -12.01
N ILE A 335 1.72 -19.97 -12.20
CA ILE A 335 2.81 -19.44 -11.39
C ILE A 335 3.35 -18.18 -12.04
N LYS A 336 3.72 -18.27 -13.33
CA LYS A 336 4.50 -17.23 -14.01
C LYS A 336 3.68 -16.33 -14.93
N ASN A 337 2.43 -16.68 -15.23
CA ASN A 337 1.61 -15.95 -16.19
C ASN A 337 0.31 -15.43 -15.59
N ILE A 338 0.01 -14.16 -15.91
CA ILE A 338 -1.30 -13.53 -15.72
C ILE A 338 -1.78 -13.09 -17.09
N ILE A 339 -3.02 -13.46 -17.43
CA ILE A 339 -3.74 -12.95 -18.59
C ILE A 339 -4.47 -11.69 -18.13
N TRP A 340 -4.24 -10.57 -18.82
CA TRP A 340 -4.87 -9.28 -18.55
C TRP A 340 -5.65 -8.85 -19.80
N GLU A 341 -6.97 -8.79 -19.69
CA GLU A 341 -7.88 -8.57 -20.82
C GLU A 341 -8.49 -7.17 -20.70
N SER A 342 -8.34 -6.34 -21.75
CA SER A 342 -9.04 -5.06 -21.82
C SER A 342 -10.54 -5.26 -22.03
N VAL A 343 -11.34 -4.28 -21.60
CA VAL A 343 -12.81 -4.30 -21.73
C VAL A 343 -13.33 -3.63 -22.99
#